data_AF-A0A397VJW7-F1
#
_entry.id   AF-A0A397VJW7-F1
#
_cell.length_a   1.000
_cell.length_b   1.000
_cell.length_c   1.000
_cell.angle_alpha   90.00
_cell.angle_beta   90.00
_cell.angle_gamma   90.00
#
_symmetry.space_group_name_H-M   'P 1'
#
loop_
_entity.id
_entity.type
_entity.pdbx_description
1 polymer ?
#
loop_
_entity_poly.entity_id
_entity_poly.type
_entity_poly.pdbx_seq_one_letter_code
_entity_poly.pdbx_strand_id
1 'polypeptide(L)'
;MALSKKGVEISISYFKDQYLEFTTENNIIEITLTDTSVEAFKILIKYIYTGTIRLEDIEPSIIFGLLVPSKKLGLVELVECIQSNLIDNKASWLRLKFTQVYSTSFQDNNFKTLQTFYTDILAKHPKLIFDSDDFTSIQENALVTLLKRDDLQIEESEIWDKVIQWGKANTPDLPSDIKQWTEKNFLDLKTTLDKCIPLIRYFQMPEKRF
;
A
#
# COMPACT_ATOMS: atom_id res chain seq x y z
N MET A 1 -20.40 -7.17 50.86
CA MET A 1 -20.92 -7.09 49.48
C MET A 1 -20.73 -5.67 48.97
N ALA A 2 -19.61 -5.41 48.28
CA ALA A 2 -19.41 -4.20 47.49
C ALA A 2 -18.30 -4.53 46.48
N LEU A 3 -18.65 -4.41 45.21
CA LEU A 3 -17.94 -4.95 44.06
C LEU A 3 -16.65 -4.15 43.78
N SER A 4 -15.53 -4.87 43.78
CA SER A 4 -14.27 -4.42 43.19
C SER A 4 -14.47 -4.31 41.67
N LYS A 5 -14.52 -3.08 41.15
CA LYS A 5 -14.31 -2.82 39.72
C LYS A 5 -12.83 -3.04 39.44
N LYS A 6 -12.46 -4.27 39.09
CA LYS A 6 -11.19 -4.53 38.41
C LYS A 6 -11.24 -3.82 37.06
N GLY A 7 -10.45 -2.76 36.91
CA GLY A 7 -10.17 -2.16 35.62
C GLY A 7 -9.59 -3.24 34.71
N VAL A 8 -10.23 -3.44 33.56
CA VAL A 8 -9.66 -4.25 32.49
C VAL A 8 -8.60 -3.37 31.84
N GLU A 9 -7.32 -3.58 32.21
CA GLU A 9 -6.20 -3.03 31.47
C GLU A 9 -6.10 -3.77 30.13
N ILE A 10 -6.72 -3.21 29.10
CA ILE A 10 -6.47 -3.62 27.72
C ILE A 10 -5.10 -3.05 27.35
N SER A 11 -4.06 -3.84 27.65
CA SER A 11 -2.68 -3.53 27.24
C SER A 11 -2.53 -3.76 25.74
N ILE A 12 -2.98 -2.81 24.92
CA ILE A 12 -2.57 -2.77 23.52
C ILE A 12 -1.07 -2.41 23.55
N SER A 13 -0.21 -3.26 22.99
CA SER A 13 1.25 -3.06 23.00
C SER A 13 1.63 -1.67 22.50
N TYR A 14 0.91 -1.16 21.51
CA TYR A 14 1.03 0.21 21.00
C TYR A 14 0.95 1.27 22.11
N PHE A 15 -0.04 1.20 23.01
CA PHE A 15 -0.16 2.18 24.08
C PHE A 15 0.96 2.03 25.12
N LYS A 16 1.45 0.81 25.37
CA LYS A 16 2.62 0.60 26.25
C LYS A 16 3.89 1.24 25.67
N ASP A 17 4.11 1.08 24.38
CA ASP A 17 5.28 1.64 23.69
C ASP A 17 5.17 3.17 23.54
N GLN A 18 3.97 3.71 23.27
CA GLN A 18 3.75 5.16 23.21
C GLN A 18 3.96 5.89 24.56
N TYR A 19 3.71 5.23 25.69
CA TYR A 19 4.02 5.83 27.00
C TYR A 19 5.51 6.12 27.21
N LEU A 20 6.41 5.53 26.41
CA LEU A 20 7.85 5.78 26.46
C LEU A 20 8.34 6.91 25.53
N GLU A 21 7.58 7.30 24.50
CA GLU A 21 8.05 8.23 23.45
C GLU A 21 7.31 9.57 23.35
N PHE A 22 6.09 9.70 23.89
CA PHE A 22 5.28 10.92 23.69
C PHE A 22 5.16 11.76 24.97
N THR A 23 5.63 13.01 24.92
CA THR A 23 5.31 14.03 25.93
C THR A 23 3.84 14.39 25.83
N THR A 24 3.07 14.01 26.84
CA THR A 24 1.66 14.36 26.98
C THR A 24 1.51 15.81 27.42
N GLU A 25 0.68 16.60 26.73
CA GLU A 25 -0.01 17.70 27.41
C GLU A 25 -1.16 17.07 28.23
N ASN A 26 -1.11 17.21 29.56
CA ASN A 26 -2.15 16.74 30.49
C ASN A 26 -2.44 15.22 30.52
N ASN A 27 -1.45 14.34 30.30
CA ASN A 27 -1.61 12.88 30.26
C ASN A 27 -2.53 12.35 29.15
N ILE A 28 -2.84 13.15 28.13
CA ILE A 28 -3.64 12.73 26.98
C ILE A 28 -2.68 12.39 25.82
N ILE A 29 -2.88 11.21 25.23
CA ILE A 29 -2.21 10.80 23.98
C ILE A 29 -3.23 10.99 22.86
N GLU A 30 -2.94 11.91 21.95
CA GLU A 30 -3.77 12.13 20.75
C GLU A 30 -3.23 11.31 19.58
N ILE A 31 -4.10 10.49 18.97
CA ILE A 31 -3.78 9.70 17.78
C ILE A 31 -4.71 10.12 16.65
N THR A 32 -4.14 10.77 15.64
CA THR A 32 -4.91 11.17 14.45
C THR A 32 -4.94 10.04 13.44
N LEU A 33 -6.14 9.60 13.04
CA LEU A 33 -6.36 8.67 11.93
C LEU A 33 -6.94 9.45 10.75
N THR A 34 -6.08 9.89 9.84
CA THR A 34 -6.44 10.81 8.73
C THR A 34 -7.24 10.15 7.62
N ASP A 35 -7.01 8.86 7.38
CA ASP A 35 -7.55 8.12 6.23
C ASP A 35 -8.46 6.97 6.67
N THR A 36 -9.39 7.24 7.59
CA THR A 36 -10.30 6.23 8.14
C THR A 36 -11.74 6.72 8.05
N SER A 37 -12.61 5.93 7.41
CA SER A 37 -14.04 6.25 7.37
C SER A 37 -14.68 6.13 8.75
N VAL A 38 -15.81 6.81 8.95
CA VAL A 38 -16.57 6.76 10.21
C VAL A 38 -16.99 5.33 10.54
N GLU A 39 -17.34 4.54 9.52
CA GLU A 39 -17.70 3.13 9.64
C GLU A 39 -16.51 2.28 10.07
N ALA A 40 -15.35 2.45 9.41
CA ALA A 40 -14.12 1.74 9.77
C ALA A 40 -13.69 2.09 11.21
N PHE A 41 -13.79 3.36 11.60
CA PHE A 41 -13.49 3.80 12.96
C PHE A 41 -14.39 3.14 14.01
N LYS A 42 -15.70 3.08 13.76
CA LYS A 42 -16.65 2.39 14.66
C LYS A 42 -16.30 0.91 14.83
N ILE A 43 -15.89 0.25 13.75
CA ILE A 43 -15.46 -1.15 13.79
C ILE A 43 -14.19 -1.31 14.63
N LEU A 44 -13.19 -0.44 14.44
CA LEU A 44 -11.94 -0.45 15.21
C LEU A 44 -12.20 -0.28 16.72
N ILE A 45 -13.01 0.71 17.10
CA ILE A 45 -13.36 0.92 18.51
C ILE A 45 -14.07 -0.31 19.07
N LYS A 46 -15.05 -0.87 18.35
CA LYS A 46 -15.71 -2.09 18.80
C LYS A 46 -14.74 -3.25 19.00
N TYR A 47 -13.79 -3.44 18.08
CA TYR A 47 -12.76 -4.46 18.21
C TYR A 47 -11.90 -4.24 19.45
N ILE A 48 -11.41 -3.01 19.67
CA ILE A 48 -10.57 -2.68 20.84
C ILE A 48 -11.27 -3.01 22.16
N TYR A 49 -12.57 -2.75 22.27
CA TYR A 49 -13.32 -3.01 23.51
C TYR A 49 -13.75 -4.47 23.68
N THR A 50 -13.94 -5.22 22.59
CA THR A 50 -14.54 -6.56 22.66
C THR A 50 -13.57 -7.69 22.31
N GLY A 51 -12.44 -7.39 21.68
CA GLY A 51 -11.51 -8.36 21.10
C GLY A 51 -12.09 -9.15 19.94
N THR A 52 -13.24 -8.76 19.38
CA THR A 52 -13.95 -9.54 18.36
C THR A 52 -14.41 -8.68 17.19
N ILE A 53 -14.40 -9.25 15.99
CA ILE A 53 -14.87 -8.64 14.74
C ILE A 53 -15.58 -9.68 13.89
N ARG A 54 -16.62 -9.25 13.16
CA ARG A 54 -17.34 -10.06 12.18
C ARG A 54 -17.25 -9.35 10.84
N LEU A 55 -16.61 -9.99 9.87
CA LEU A 55 -16.25 -9.37 8.58
C LEU A 55 -17.17 -9.82 7.42
N GLU A 56 -18.06 -10.79 7.66
CA GLU A 56 -18.82 -11.46 6.61
C GLU A 56 -19.68 -10.48 5.80
N ASP A 57 -20.42 -9.64 6.53
CA ASP A 57 -21.41 -8.70 6.00
C ASP A 57 -20.85 -7.29 5.75
N ILE A 58 -19.54 -7.10 5.93
CA ILE A 58 -18.90 -5.80 5.75
C ILE A 58 -18.42 -5.67 4.30
N GLU A 59 -18.60 -4.48 3.72
CA GLU A 59 -18.11 -4.18 2.38
C GLU A 59 -16.58 -4.32 2.31
N PRO A 60 -16.02 -4.99 1.29
CA PRO A 60 -14.58 -5.20 1.18
C PRO A 60 -13.74 -3.91 1.24
N SER A 61 -14.28 -2.79 0.72
CA SER A 61 -13.62 -1.48 0.78
C SER A 61 -13.46 -0.99 2.22
N ILE A 62 -14.46 -1.19 3.07
CA ILE A 62 -14.41 -0.86 4.51
C ILE A 62 -13.44 -1.81 5.21
N ILE A 63 -13.50 -3.11 4.93
CA ILE A 63 -12.57 -4.11 5.50
C ILE A 63 -11.12 -3.72 5.19
N PHE A 64 -10.84 -3.38 3.92
CA PHE A 64 -9.53 -2.94 3.48
C PHE A 64 -9.10 -1.63 4.16
N GLY A 65 -10.02 -0.68 4.32
CA GLY A 65 -9.82 0.58 5.05
C GLY A 65 -9.46 0.40 6.53
N LEU A 66 -9.64 -0.79 7.11
CA LEU A 66 -9.18 -1.09 8.47
C LEU A 66 -7.67 -1.38 8.56
N LEU A 67 -7.00 -1.75 7.46
CA LEU A 67 -5.60 -2.23 7.51
C LEU A 67 -4.62 -1.19 8.05
N VAL A 68 -4.58 -0.02 7.42
CA VAL A 68 -3.68 1.08 7.80
C VAL A 68 -3.92 1.55 9.24
N PRO A 69 -5.15 1.86 9.68
CA PRO A 69 -5.38 2.26 11.06
C PRO A 69 -5.14 1.12 12.07
N SER A 70 -5.49 -0.14 11.74
CA SER A 70 -5.18 -1.28 12.64
C SER A 70 -3.69 -1.44 12.85
N LYS A 71 -2.89 -1.29 11.78
CA LYS A 71 -1.44 -1.26 11.86
C LYS A 71 -0.96 -0.09 12.71
N LYS A 72 -1.47 1.12 12.46
CA LYS A 72 -1.09 2.33 13.21
C LYS A 72 -1.37 2.19 14.70
N LEU A 73 -2.40 1.44 15.08
CA LEU A 73 -2.76 1.15 16.48
C LEU A 73 -2.06 -0.12 17.04
N GLY A 74 -1.14 -0.74 16.28
CA GLY A 74 -0.42 -1.94 16.69
C GLY A 74 -1.28 -3.20 16.89
N LEU A 75 -2.44 -3.28 16.22
CA LEU A 75 -3.37 -4.40 16.31
C LEU A 75 -2.98 -5.54 15.37
N VAL A 76 -1.84 -6.19 15.65
CA VAL A 76 -1.22 -7.21 14.76
C VAL A 76 -2.20 -8.34 14.39
N GLU A 77 -2.88 -8.93 15.37
CA GLU A 77 -3.85 -10.02 15.16
C GLU A 77 -5.01 -9.59 14.24
N LEU A 78 -5.47 -8.35 14.38
CA LEU A 78 -6.52 -7.79 13.52
C LEU A 78 -6.02 -7.61 12.09
N VAL A 79 -4.79 -7.12 11.92
CA VAL A 79 -4.18 -6.96 10.59
C VAL A 79 -4.03 -8.30 9.87
N GLU A 80 -3.63 -9.36 10.58
CA GLU A 80 -3.54 -10.72 10.02
C GLU A 80 -4.92 -11.29 9.66
N CYS A 81 -5.90 -11.10 10.54
CA CYS A 81 -7.29 -11.51 10.33
C CYS A 81 -7.90 -10.83 9.09
N ILE A 82 -7.71 -9.51 8.94
CA ILE A 82 -8.21 -8.75 7.80
C ILE A 82 -7.58 -9.23 6.49
N GLN A 83 -6.25 -9.39 6.44
CA GLN A 83 -5.57 -9.85 5.22
C GLN A 83 -6.08 -11.23 4.79
N SER A 84 -6.18 -12.16 5.73
CA SER A 84 -6.66 -13.52 5.46
C SER A 84 -8.11 -13.50 4.98
N ASN A 85 -8.98 -12.73 5.64
CA ASN A 85 -10.37 -12.61 5.23
C ASN A 85 -10.54 -12.05 3.81
N LEU A 86 -9.77 -11.02 3.46
CA LEU A 86 -9.80 -10.42 2.12
C LEU A 86 -9.39 -11.44 1.05
N ILE A 87 -8.35 -12.23 1.32
CA ILE A 87 -7.86 -13.26 0.38
C ILE A 87 -8.86 -14.40 0.26
N ASP A 88 -9.32 -14.95 1.39
CA ASP A 88 -10.15 -16.16 1.40
C ASP A 88 -11.58 -15.90 0.92
N ASN A 89 -12.15 -14.74 1.26
CA ASN A 89 -13.57 -14.47 1.07
C ASN A 89 -13.86 -13.36 0.06
N LYS A 90 -12.90 -12.44 -0.18
CA LYS A 90 -13.12 -11.24 -1.00
C LYS A 90 -12.13 -11.13 -2.17
N ALA A 91 -11.56 -12.27 -2.64
CA ALA A 91 -10.58 -12.32 -3.73
C ALA A 91 -11.05 -11.65 -5.03
N SER A 92 -12.34 -11.72 -5.36
CA SER A 92 -12.89 -11.04 -6.54
C SER A 92 -12.73 -9.52 -6.46
N TRP A 93 -12.97 -8.94 -5.30
CA TRP A 93 -12.77 -7.52 -5.04
C TRP A 93 -11.28 -7.14 -5.09
N LEU A 94 -10.40 -7.98 -4.52
CA LEU A 94 -8.95 -7.78 -4.60
C LEU A 94 -8.43 -7.73 -6.04
N ARG A 95 -9.01 -8.55 -6.94
CA ARG A 95 -8.69 -8.53 -8.38
C ARG A 95 -9.26 -7.31 -9.08
N LEU A 96 -10.45 -6.87 -8.71
CA LEU A 96 -11.07 -5.66 -9.27
C LEU A 96 -10.30 -4.39 -8.88
N LYS A 97 -9.79 -4.33 -7.65
CA LYS A 97 -9.04 -3.20 -7.09
C LYS A 97 -7.53 -3.46 -7.04
N PHE A 98 -7.02 -4.24 -8.00
CA PHE A 98 -5.66 -4.77 -7.98
C PHE A 98 -4.59 -3.70 -7.76
N THR A 99 -4.55 -2.67 -8.60
CA THR A 99 -3.53 -1.61 -8.54
C THR A 99 -3.59 -0.82 -7.24
N GLN A 100 -4.79 -0.45 -6.81
CA GLN A 100 -5.01 0.28 -5.55
C GLN A 100 -4.50 -0.53 -4.36
N VAL A 101 -4.97 -1.78 -4.24
CA VAL A 101 -4.62 -2.64 -3.11
C VAL A 101 -3.14 -3.00 -3.13
N TYR A 102 -2.56 -3.28 -4.30
CA TYR A 102 -1.11 -3.47 -4.44
C TYR A 102 -0.37 -2.23 -3.93
N SER A 103 -0.71 -1.05 -4.43
CA SER A 103 0.00 0.17 -4.04
C SER A 103 -0.03 0.37 -2.52
N THR A 104 -1.19 0.23 -1.87
CA THR A 104 -1.31 0.33 -0.39
C THR A 104 -0.55 -0.78 0.34
N SER A 105 -0.63 -2.02 -0.15
CA SER A 105 0.01 -3.18 0.49
C SER A 105 1.52 -3.05 0.55
N PHE A 106 2.10 -2.38 -0.46
CA PHE A 106 3.54 -2.16 -0.61
C PHE A 106 4.00 -0.77 -0.16
N GLN A 107 3.14 0.05 0.46
CA GLN A 107 3.57 1.31 1.08
C GLN A 107 4.54 1.05 2.23
N ASP A 108 4.30 -0.04 2.95
CA ASP A 108 5.04 -0.46 4.12
C ASP A 108 5.20 -1.99 4.18
N ASN A 109 6.26 -2.47 4.84
CA ASN A 109 6.60 -3.91 4.92
C ASN A 109 5.70 -4.75 5.87
N ASN A 110 4.51 -4.27 6.20
CA ASN A 110 3.69 -4.84 7.28
C ASN A 110 2.46 -5.62 6.80
N PHE A 111 2.15 -5.61 5.51
CA PHE A 111 1.03 -6.37 4.92
C PHE A 111 1.54 -7.60 4.16
N LYS A 112 2.40 -8.39 4.81
CA LYS A 112 3.16 -9.50 4.18
C LYS A 112 2.28 -10.54 3.49
N THR A 113 1.12 -10.86 4.06
CA THR A 113 0.21 -11.86 3.50
C THR A 113 -0.38 -11.37 2.18
N LEU A 114 -0.84 -10.11 2.14
CA LEU A 114 -1.29 -9.50 0.88
C LEU A 114 -0.13 -9.35 -0.10
N GLN A 115 1.04 -8.88 0.35
CA GLN A 115 2.21 -8.76 -0.51
C GLN A 115 2.55 -10.09 -1.20
N THR A 116 2.62 -11.19 -0.44
CA THR A 116 2.87 -12.53 -0.98
C THR A 116 1.80 -12.94 -2.00
N PHE A 117 0.52 -12.74 -1.66
CA PHE A 117 -0.59 -13.03 -2.58
C PHE A 117 -0.46 -12.28 -3.92
N TYR A 118 -0.14 -10.99 -3.88
CA TYR A 118 0.02 -10.18 -5.10
C TYR A 118 1.29 -10.54 -5.87
N THR A 119 2.40 -10.79 -5.16
CA THR A 119 3.67 -11.24 -5.73
C THR A 119 3.48 -12.54 -6.52
N ASP A 120 2.80 -13.54 -5.95
CA ASP A 120 2.55 -14.82 -6.61
C ASP A 120 1.70 -14.68 -7.89
N ILE A 121 0.75 -13.74 -7.88
CA ILE A 121 -0.07 -13.45 -9.06
C ILE A 121 0.77 -12.74 -10.13
N LEU A 122 1.57 -11.75 -9.75
CA LEU A 122 2.37 -10.94 -10.67
C LEU A 122 3.51 -11.71 -11.32
N ALA A 123 4.05 -12.73 -10.66
CA ALA A 123 5.00 -13.66 -11.28
C ALA A 123 4.43 -14.30 -12.54
N LYS A 124 3.12 -14.61 -12.57
CA LYS A 124 2.45 -15.30 -13.68
C LYS A 124 1.71 -14.36 -14.63
N HIS A 125 1.18 -13.26 -14.10
CA HIS A 125 0.32 -12.34 -14.80
C HIS A 125 0.72 -10.88 -14.55
N PRO A 126 1.95 -10.47 -14.91
CA PRO A 126 2.44 -9.10 -14.67
C PRO A 126 1.57 -8.04 -15.36
N LYS A 127 0.94 -8.39 -16.50
CA LYS A 127 0.03 -7.51 -17.24
C LYS A 127 -1.12 -6.95 -16.41
N LEU A 128 -1.56 -7.64 -15.34
CA LEU A 128 -2.64 -7.16 -14.47
C LEU A 128 -2.35 -5.79 -13.84
N ILE A 129 -1.08 -5.48 -13.58
CA ILE A 129 -0.68 -4.17 -13.06
C ILE A 129 -0.20 -3.25 -14.17
N PHE A 130 0.63 -3.73 -15.09
CA PHE A 130 1.22 -2.90 -16.14
C PHE A 130 0.18 -2.39 -17.15
N ASP A 131 -0.87 -3.15 -17.46
CA ASP A 131 -1.94 -2.73 -18.38
C ASP A 131 -3.11 -2.04 -17.66
N SER A 132 -3.01 -1.82 -16.34
CA SER A 132 -4.03 -1.11 -15.60
C SER A 132 -4.06 0.38 -15.96
N ASP A 133 -5.26 0.92 -16.14
CA ASP A 133 -5.48 2.36 -16.32
C ASP A 133 -4.99 3.17 -15.10
N ASP A 134 -4.99 2.55 -13.92
CA ASP A 134 -4.54 3.16 -12.67
C ASP A 134 -3.03 3.01 -12.42
N PHE A 135 -2.25 2.46 -13.38
CA PHE A 135 -0.82 2.18 -13.18
C PHE A 135 -0.03 3.42 -12.76
N THR A 136 -0.33 4.58 -13.34
CA THR A 136 0.34 5.84 -13.02
C THR A 136 0.09 6.33 -11.60
N SER A 137 -0.92 5.80 -10.91
CA SER A 137 -1.26 6.13 -9.52
C SER A 137 -0.54 5.27 -8.48
N ILE A 138 0.25 4.28 -8.92
CA ILE A 138 1.08 3.48 -8.01
C ILE A 138 2.14 4.38 -7.35
N GLN A 139 2.33 4.22 -6.05
CA GLN A 139 3.36 4.96 -5.34
C GLN A 139 4.78 4.47 -5.69
N GLU A 140 5.75 5.39 -5.66
CA GLU A 140 7.13 5.13 -6.08
C GLU A 140 7.76 3.91 -5.37
N ASN A 141 7.53 3.74 -4.07
CA ASN A 141 8.03 2.60 -3.30
C ASN A 141 7.46 1.25 -3.78
N ALA A 142 6.18 1.20 -4.12
CA ALA A 142 5.52 0.01 -4.64
C ALA A 142 5.99 -0.30 -6.07
N LEU A 143 6.21 0.74 -6.90
CA LEU A 143 6.81 0.61 -8.22
C LEU A 143 8.25 0.12 -8.15
N VAL A 144 9.09 0.71 -7.28
CA VAL A 144 10.46 0.26 -7.03
C VAL A 144 10.50 -1.20 -6.60
N THR A 145 9.57 -1.63 -5.74
CA THR A 145 9.46 -3.04 -5.33
C THR A 145 9.05 -3.94 -6.49
N LEU A 146 8.15 -3.48 -7.36
CA LEU A 146 7.76 -4.20 -8.57
C LEU A 146 8.95 -4.40 -9.50
N LEU A 147 9.73 -3.34 -9.78
CA LEU A 147 10.85 -3.35 -10.72
C LEU A 147 12.04 -4.19 -10.25
N LYS A 148 12.22 -4.35 -8.93
CA LYS A 148 13.27 -5.23 -8.37
C LYS A 148 13.07 -6.71 -8.69
N ARG A 149 11.86 -7.11 -9.08
CA ARG A 149 11.51 -8.51 -9.34
C ARG A 149 12.10 -8.98 -10.67
N ASP A 150 12.68 -10.17 -10.68
CA ASP A 150 13.30 -10.83 -11.83
C ASP A 150 12.46 -11.98 -12.39
N ASP A 151 11.35 -12.31 -11.73
CA ASP A 151 10.44 -13.40 -12.08
C ASP A 151 9.25 -12.96 -12.95
N LEU A 152 9.14 -11.66 -13.26
CA LEU A 152 8.05 -11.09 -14.05
C LEU A 152 8.14 -11.56 -15.52
N GLN A 153 7.11 -12.25 -16.00
CA GLN A 153 7.00 -12.70 -17.40
C GLN A 153 6.55 -11.57 -18.35
N ILE A 154 7.39 -10.54 -18.50
CA ILE A 154 7.15 -9.36 -19.36
C ILE A 154 8.49 -8.88 -19.95
N GLU A 155 8.48 -8.34 -21.16
CA GLU A 155 9.70 -7.82 -21.79
C GLU A 155 10.18 -6.55 -21.09
N GLU A 156 11.49 -6.45 -20.87
CA GLU A 156 12.09 -5.29 -20.18
C GLU A 156 11.86 -3.97 -20.93
N SER A 157 11.78 -4.00 -22.27
CA SER A 157 11.40 -2.81 -23.06
C SER A 157 9.98 -2.33 -22.78
N GLU A 158 9.06 -3.23 -22.48
CA GLU A 158 7.70 -2.87 -22.12
C GLU A 158 7.63 -2.31 -20.70
N ILE A 159 8.38 -2.91 -19.76
CA ILE A 159 8.55 -2.35 -18.41
C ILE A 159 9.04 -0.91 -18.51
N TRP A 160 10.04 -0.66 -19.35
CA TRP A 160 10.58 0.68 -19.57
C TRP A 160 9.55 1.67 -20.11
N ASP A 161 8.76 1.29 -21.12
CA ASP A 161 7.71 2.15 -21.66
C ASP A 161 6.69 2.54 -20.59
N LYS A 162 6.32 1.59 -19.72
CA LYS A 162 5.41 1.83 -18.59
C LYS A 162 6.05 2.72 -17.52
N VAL A 163 7.32 2.51 -17.19
CA VAL A 163 8.05 3.37 -16.23
C VAL A 163 8.16 4.81 -16.75
N ILE A 164 8.40 5.01 -18.03
CA ILE A 164 8.35 6.35 -18.65
C ILE A 164 6.95 6.94 -18.58
N GLN A 165 5.90 6.16 -18.87
CA GLN A 165 4.52 6.61 -18.73
C GLN A 165 4.21 7.06 -17.30
N TRP A 166 4.62 6.27 -16.29
CA TRP A 166 4.49 6.61 -14.88
C TRP A 166 5.26 7.87 -14.53
N GLY A 167 6.52 8.00 -14.98
CA GLY A 167 7.35 9.17 -14.74
C GLY A 167 6.70 10.43 -15.30
N LYS A 168 6.24 10.41 -16.54
CA LYS A 168 5.55 11.55 -17.17
C LYS A 168 4.30 11.99 -16.41
N ALA A 169 3.54 11.05 -15.86
CA ALA A 169 2.34 11.34 -15.09
C ALA A 169 2.65 11.91 -13.69
N ASN A 170 3.82 11.59 -13.14
CA ASN A 170 4.24 11.99 -11.79
C ASN A 170 5.31 13.09 -11.77
N THR A 171 5.71 13.63 -12.93
CA THR A 171 6.52 14.83 -13.03
C THR A 171 5.62 16.05 -13.28
N PRO A 172 5.53 17.01 -12.35
CA PRO A 172 4.73 18.21 -12.53
C PRO A 172 5.15 19.03 -13.75
N ASP A 173 4.19 19.76 -14.33
CA ASP A 173 4.40 20.77 -15.38
C ASP A 173 5.11 20.28 -16.65
N LEU A 174 5.04 18.97 -16.92
CA LEU A 174 5.64 18.37 -18.10
C LEU A 174 4.76 18.61 -19.35
N PRO A 175 5.30 19.21 -20.43
CA PRO A 175 4.53 19.41 -21.66
C PRO A 175 4.11 18.07 -22.28
N SER A 176 2.90 18.02 -22.85
CA SER A 176 2.42 16.79 -23.52
C SER A 176 3.20 16.47 -24.79
N ASP A 177 3.60 17.50 -25.57
CA ASP A 177 4.44 17.34 -26.76
C ASP A 177 5.92 17.38 -26.40
N ILE A 178 6.64 16.30 -26.74
CA ILE A 178 8.08 16.17 -26.49
C ILE A 178 8.90 17.25 -27.20
N LYS A 179 8.40 17.81 -28.31
CA LYS A 179 9.08 18.91 -29.03
C LYS A 179 9.16 20.21 -28.23
N GLN A 180 8.34 20.34 -27.19
CA GLN A 180 8.31 21.50 -26.30
C GLN A 180 9.21 21.31 -25.07
N TRP A 181 9.86 20.15 -24.94
CA TRP A 181 10.64 19.86 -23.75
C TRP A 181 11.96 20.64 -23.75
N THR A 182 12.21 21.26 -22.60
CA THR A 182 13.48 21.90 -22.27
C THR A 182 14.40 20.93 -21.55
N GLU A 183 15.70 21.25 -21.47
CA GLU A 183 16.66 20.50 -20.66
C GLU A 183 16.19 20.34 -19.20
N LYS A 184 15.54 21.37 -18.65
CA LYS A 184 14.92 21.31 -17.32
C LYS A 184 13.85 20.21 -17.24
N ASN A 185 12.98 20.07 -18.24
CA ASN A 185 11.93 19.04 -18.23
C ASN A 185 12.54 17.62 -18.22
N PHE A 186 13.62 17.40 -18.97
CA PHE A 186 14.34 16.12 -18.93
C PHE A 186 14.97 15.86 -17.55
N LEU A 187 15.53 16.90 -16.92
CA LEU A 187 16.13 16.77 -15.59
C LEU A 187 15.07 16.51 -14.50
N ASP A 188 13.92 17.17 -14.58
CA ASP A 188 12.81 16.98 -13.66
C ASP A 188 12.26 15.55 -13.79
N LEU A 189 12.06 15.03 -15.01
CA LEU A 189 11.66 13.64 -15.25
C LEU A 189 12.70 12.64 -14.73
N LYS A 190 13.99 12.90 -15.00
CA LYS A 190 15.08 12.07 -14.49
C LYS A 190 15.05 12.01 -12.96
N THR A 191 14.76 13.14 -12.30
CA THR A 191 14.66 13.22 -10.84
C THR A 191 13.48 12.40 -10.33
N THR A 192 12.31 12.46 -10.99
CA THR A 192 11.15 11.60 -10.66
C THR A 192 11.47 10.12 -10.80
N LEU A 193 12.30 9.75 -11.79
CA LEU A 193 12.64 8.36 -12.09
C LEU A 193 13.95 7.87 -11.46
N ASP A 194 14.59 8.66 -10.61
CA ASP A 194 15.97 8.41 -10.14
C ASP A 194 16.12 7.04 -9.45
N LYS A 195 15.10 6.59 -8.70
CA LYS A 195 15.10 5.27 -8.07
C LYS A 195 14.68 4.13 -9.00
N CYS A 196 13.97 4.44 -10.08
CA CYS A 196 13.46 3.44 -11.03
C CYS A 196 14.49 3.13 -12.11
N ILE A 197 15.19 4.14 -12.65
CA ILE A 197 16.17 4.00 -13.73
C ILE A 197 17.23 2.91 -13.45
N PRO A 198 17.87 2.85 -12.26
CA PRO A 198 18.88 1.83 -11.97
C PRO A 198 18.36 0.40 -11.92
N LEU A 199 17.03 0.22 -11.83
CA LEU A 199 16.40 -1.10 -11.74
C LEU A 199 16.08 -1.68 -13.12
N ILE A 200 16.18 -0.87 -14.18
CA ILE A 200 15.88 -1.27 -15.54
C ILE A 200 17.06 -2.03 -16.14
N ARG A 201 16.80 -3.22 -16.67
CA ARG A 201 17.82 -4.12 -17.23
C ARG A 201 18.08 -3.82 -18.70
N TYR A 202 18.67 -2.67 -19.01
CA TYR A 202 18.90 -2.21 -20.39
C TYR A 202 19.54 -3.25 -21.33
N PHE A 203 20.39 -4.14 -20.80
CA PHE A 203 21.02 -5.22 -21.56
C PHE A 203 20.04 -6.32 -22.05
N GLN A 204 18.83 -6.39 -21.51
CA GLN A 204 17.77 -7.29 -21.93
C GLN A 204 16.84 -6.65 -22.98
N MET A 205 17.06 -5.37 -23.32
CA MET A 205 16.27 -4.69 -24.33
C MET A 205 16.78 -5.01 -25.74
N PRO A 206 15.89 -5.06 -26.75
CA PRO A 206 16.31 -5.28 -28.14
C PRO A 206 17.25 -4.17 -28.62
N GLU A 207 18.33 -4.53 -29.32
CA GLU A 207 19.31 -3.57 -29.87
C GLU A 207 18.68 -2.49 -30.75
N LYS A 208 17.57 -2.78 -31.43
CA LYS A 208 16.83 -1.85 -32.31
C LYS A 208 16.23 -0.63 -31.60
N ARG A 209 16.35 -0.54 -30.26
CA ARG A 209 15.85 0.58 -29.45
C ARG A 209 16.92 1.62 -29.09
N PHE A 210 18.19 1.33 -29.38
CA PHE A 210 19.32 2.26 -29.21
C PHE A 210 19.75 2.84 -30.56
#